data_AF-A0A4R2TPR6-F1
#
_entry.id   AF-A0A4R2TPR6-F1
#
_cell.length_a   1.000
_cell.length_b   1.000
_cell.length_c   1.000
_cell.angle_alpha   90.00
_cell.angle_beta   90.00
_cell.angle_gamma   90.00
#
_symmetry.space_group_name_H-M   'P 1'
#
loop_
_entity.id
_entity.type
_entity.pdbx_description
1 polymer ?
#
loop_
_entity_poly.entity_id
_entity_poly.type
_entity_poly.pdbx_seq_one_letter_code
_entity_poly.pdbx_strand_id
1 'polypeptide(L)'
;MLNKKYTHHTLKNCLIYARVSTKKQQESGNLDRQINRLMEYAVLNKFHISNIYKEVASGINENRKELIKLLEDIKSSEINYLIIEYKDRLARLGYRYI
;
A
#
# COMPACT_ATOMS: atom_id res chain seq x y z
N MET A 1 -29.89 8.56 -32.42
CA MET A 1 -28.57 9.12 -32.04
C MET A 1 -28.24 8.70 -30.61
N LEU A 2 -27.48 7.63 -30.41
CA LEU A 2 -26.97 7.26 -29.09
C LEU A 2 -25.49 6.89 -29.25
N ASN A 3 -24.62 7.83 -28.94
CA ASN A 3 -23.18 7.59 -28.84
C ASN A 3 -22.66 8.25 -27.56
N LYS A 4 -23.10 7.74 -26.41
CA LYS A 4 -22.35 7.95 -25.16
C LYS A 4 -21.12 7.07 -25.26
N LYS A 5 -19.98 7.67 -25.62
CA LYS A 5 -18.66 7.08 -25.38
C LYS A 5 -18.61 6.75 -23.89
N TYR A 6 -18.70 5.48 -23.52
CA TYR A 6 -18.35 5.02 -22.18
C TYR A 6 -16.85 5.25 -22.03
N THR A 7 -16.47 6.43 -21.56
CA THR A 7 -15.13 6.65 -21.04
C THR A 7 -14.99 5.70 -19.86
N HIS A 8 -14.21 4.64 -20.01
CA HIS A 8 -13.75 3.84 -18.89
C HIS A 8 -12.96 4.77 -17.97
N HIS A 9 -13.63 5.42 -17.02
CA HIS A 9 -12.96 5.98 -15.86
C HIS A 9 -12.49 4.77 -15.05
N THR A 10 -11.31 4.26 -15.38
CA THR A 10 -10.59 3.33 -14.52
C THR A 10 -10.42 4.03 -13.18
N LEU A 11 -11.13 3.52 -12.17
CA LEU A 11 -10.95 3.95 -10.79
C LEU A 11 -9.46 3.77 -10.49
N LYS A 12 -8.83 4.78 -9.86
CA LYS A 12 -7.43 4.69 -9.46
C LYS A 12 -7.33 3.79 -8.23
N ASN A 13 -7.52 2.48 -8.42
CA ASN A 13 -7.48 1.50 -7.35
C ASN A 13 -6.08 1.45 -6.76
N CYS A 14 -5.99 1.60 -5.45
CA CYS A 14 -4.72 1.58 -4.75
C CYS A 14 -4.73 0.65 -3.53
N LEU A 15 -3.57 0.09 -3.25
CA LEU A 15 -3.26 -0.54 -1.98
C LEU A 15 -2.36 0.38 -1.16
N ILE A 16 -2.51 0.33 0.15
CA ILE A 16 -1.61 1.02 1.10
C ILE A 16 -0.78 -0.03 1.83
N TYR A 17 0.53 0.20 1.95
CA TYR A 17 1.41 -0.62 2.77
C TYR A 17 2.17 0.23 3.78
N ALA A 18 1.95 -0.05 5.07
CA ALA A 18 2.61 0.59 6.19
C ALA A 18 3.39 -0.43 7.01
N ARG A 19 4.61 -0.07 7.43
CA ARG A 19 5.50 -0.95 8.17
C ARG A 19 6.27 -0.20 9.25
N VAL A 20 6.32 -0.78 10.45
CA VAL A 20 7.28 -0.43 11.49
C VAL A 20 8.19 -1.61 11.80
N SER A 21 9.37 -1.34 12.36
CA SER A 21 10.37 -2.38 12.61
C SER A 21 10.22 -3.08 13.94
N THR A 22 9.57 -2.46 14.94
CA THR A 22 9.43 -3.03 16.28
C THR A 22 8.02 -2.82 16.83
N LYS A 23 7.61 -3.72 17.73
CA LYS A 23 6.33 -3.62 18.45
C LYS A 23 6.24 -2.33 19.28
N LYS A 24 7.35 -1.87 19.87
CA LYS A 24 7.42 -0.58 20.58
C LYS A 24 7.02 0.59 19.68
N GLN A 25 7.40 0.59 18.40
CA GLN A 25 6.99 1.64 17.46
C GLN A 25 5.50 1.59 17.16
N GLN A 26 4.92 0.39 17.05
CA GLN A 26 3.47 0.21 16.92
C GLN A 26 2.75 0.75 18.16
N GLU A 27 3.17 0.34 19.36
CA GLU A 27 2.59 0.77 20.64
C GLU A 27 2.72 2.28 20.86
N SER A 28 3.78 2.90 20.34
CA SER A 28 3.96 4.37 20.36
C SER A 28 3.09 5.10 19.33
N GLY A 29 2.25 4.39 18.58
CA GLY A 29 1.32 4.93 17.57
C GLY A 29 1.99 5.31 16.24
N ASN A 30 3.24 4.92 15.98
CA ASN A 30 3.92 5.31 14.73
C ASN A 30 3.26 4.69 13.50
N LEU A 31 2.81 3.44 13.60
CA LEU A 31 2.18 2.73 12.50
C LEU A 31 0.84 3.38 12.12
N ASP A 32 0.01 3.70 13.11
CA ASP A 32 -1.29 4.33 12.86
C ASP A 32 -1.14 5.75 12.30
N ARG A 33 -0.20 6.54 12.83
CA ARG A 33 0.12 7.86 12.27
C ARG A 33 0.60 7.76 10.81
N GLN A 34 1.40 6.74 10.48
CA GLN A 34 1.83 6.49 9.10
C GLN A 34 0.63 6.16 8.19
N ILE A 35 -0.24 5.24 8.61
CA ILE A 35 -1.43 4.86 7.84
C ILE A 35 -2.33 6.08 7.58
N ASN A 36 -2.58 6.90 8.60
CA ASN A 36 -3.42 8.09 8.45
C ASN A 36 -2.88 9.06 7.38
N ARG A 37 -1.55 9.31 7.36
CA ARG A 37 -0.93 10.15 6.32
C ARG A 37 -1.10 9.55 4.92
N LEU A 38 -0.96 8.23 4.78
CA LEU A 38 -1.11 7.55 3.48
C LEU A 38 -2.57 7.56 3.01
N MET A 39 -3.53 7.38 3.93
CA MET A 39 -4.96 7.49 3.62
C MET A 39 -5.35 8.90 3.22
N GLU A 40 -4.88 9.92 3.94
CA GLU A 40 -5.12 11.32 3.60
C GLU A 40 -4.56 11.66 2.21
N TYR A 41 -3.33 11.25 1.92
CA TYR A 41 -2.75 11.38 0.58
C TYR A 41 -3.59 10.67 -0.48
N ALA A 42 -4.06 9.46 -0.21
CA ALA A 42 -4.89 8.69 -1.14
C ALA A 42 -6.20 9.42 -1.46
N VAL A 43 -6.89 9.92 -0.43
CA VAL A 43 -8.16 10.65 -0.56
C VAL A 43 -7.96 11.96 -1.33
N LEU A 44 -6.96 12.77 -0.97
CA LEU A 44 -6.66 14.05 -1.64
C LEU A 44 -6.37 13.86 -3.14
N ASN A 45 -5.77 12.74 -3.51
CA ASN A 45 -5.43 12.42 -4.90
C ASN A 45 -6.51 11.58 -5.63
N LYS A 46 -7.68 11.40 -5.00
CA LYS A 46 -8.84 10.68 -5.55
C LYS A 46 -8.51 9.22 -5.91
N PHE A 47 -7.68 8.57 -5.10
CA PHE A 47 -7.47 7.12 -5.18
C PHE A 47 -8.61 6.38 -4.50
N HIS A 48 -8.96 5.21 -5.03
CA HIS A 48 -9.87 4.28 -4.39
C HIS A 48 -9.05 3.26 -3.59
N ILE A 49 -9.11 3.34 -2.26
CA ILE A 49 -8.32 2.47 -1.38
C ILE A 49 -8.99 1.09 -1.33
N SER A 50 -8.41 0.12 -2.02
CA SER A 50 -8.92 -1.25 -2.07
C SER A 50 -8.57 -2.05 -0.81
N ASN A 51 -7.38 -1.84 -0.23
CA ASN A 51 -6.97 -2.49 1.02
C ASN A 51 -5.81 -1.72 1.70
N ILE A 52 -5.63 -1.95 3.01
CA ILE A 52 -4.55 -1.38 3.82
C ILE A 52 -3.82 -2.50 4.57
N TYR A 53 -2.55 -2.65 4.27
CA TYR A 53 -1.65 -3.63 4.86
C TYR A 53 -0.79 -3.00 5.95
N LYS A 54 -0.77 -3.63 7.13
CA LYS A 54 -0.09 -3.12 8.33
C LYS A 54 0.89 -4.16 8.85
N GLU A 55 2.18 -3.87 8.81
CA GLU A 55 3.22 -4.86 9.13
C GLU A 55 4.14 -4.41 10.27
N VAL A 56 4.47 -5.34 11.17
CA VAL A 56 5.45 -5.13 12.25
C VAL A 56 6.57 -6.13 12.08
N ALA A 57 7.56 -5.74 11.28
CA ALA A 57 8.69 -6.57 10.93
C ALA A 57 9.90 -5.71 10.59
N SER A 58 11.10 -6.21 10.90
CA SER A 58 12.34 -5.59 10.43
C SER A 58 12.37 -5.58 8.89
N GLY A 59 13.02 -4.60 8.28
CA GLY A 59 13.16 -4.55 6.81
C GLY A 59 14.09 -5.62 6.23
N ILE A 60 14.69 -6.45 7.08
CA ILE A 60 15.56 -7.59 6.74
C ILE A 60 14.80 -8.91 6.91
N ASN A 61 13.66 -8.90 7.63
CA ASN A 61 12.86 -10.10 7.80
C ASN A 61 12.24 -10.50 6.45
N GLU A 62 12.53 -11.71 6.00
CA GLU A 62 12.00 -12.28 4.77
C GLU A 62 10.56 -12.77 4.94
N ASN A 63 10.13 -13.07 6.18
CA ASN A 63 8.78 -13.55 6.50
C ASN A 63 7.79 -12.40 6.77
N ARG A 64 7.65 -11.49 5.80
CA ARG A 64 6.68 -10.36 5.85
C ARG A 64 5.33 -10.80 5.27
N LYS A 65 4.50 -11.40 6.12
CA LYS A 65 3.21 -12.01 5.72
C LYS A 65 2.28 -11.00 5.04
N GLU A 66 2.23 -9.76 5.51
CA GLU A 66 1.36 -8.74 4.92
C GLU A 66 1.92 -8.23 3.59
N LEU A 67 3.25 -8.25 3.40
CA LEU A 67 3.82 -7.97 2.08
C LEU A 67 3.49 -9.08 1.09
N ILE A 68 3.56 -10.34 1.50
CA ILE A 68 3.23 -11.48 0.62
C ILE A 68 1.78 -11.38 0.14
N LYS A 69 0.84 -11.18 1.06
CA LYS A 69 -0.58 -10.98 0.72
C LYS A 69 -0.79 -9.80 -0.22
N LEU A 70 -0.11 -8.68 0.03
CA LEU A 70 -0.17 -7.51 -0.84
C LEU A 70 0.31 -7.83 -2.27
N LEU A 71 1.39 -8.60 -2.41
CA LEU A 71 1.90 -9.01 -3.72
C LEU A 71 0.96 -10.00 -4.42
N GLU A 72 0.25 -10.85 -3.68
CA GLU A 72 -0.81 -11.72 -4.20
C GLU A 72 -2.00 -10.90 -4.70
N ASP A 73 -2.49 -9.94 -3.91
CA ASP A 73 -3.58 -9.03 -4.29
C ASP A 73 -3.26 -8.20 -5.53
N ILE A 74 -2.02 -7.71 -5.66
CA ILE A 74 -1.56 -7.00 -6.86
C ILE A 74 -1.65 -7.89 -8.11
N LYS A 75 -1.40 -9.19 -7.96
CA LYS A 75 -1.46 -10.15 -9.07
C LYS A 75 -2.89 -10.58 -9.42
N SER A 76 -3.78 -10.64 -8.43
CA SER A 76 -5.14 -11.17 -8.59
C SER A 76 -6.21 -10.11 -8.86
N SER A 77 -5.89 -8.82 -8.78
CA SER A 77 -6.87 -7.74 -8.88
C SER A 77 -6.38 -6.59 -9.76
N GLU A 78 -7.33 -5.81 -10.29
CA GLU A 78 -7.03 -4.58 -11.04
C GLU A 78 -6.59 -3.45 -10.09
N ILE A 79 -5.37 -3.58 -9.57
CA ILE A 79 -4.70 -2.57 -8.75
C ILE A 79 -3.79 -1.74 -9.67
N ASN A 80 -3.90 -0.41 -9.58
CA ASN A 80 -3.10 0.50 -10.41
C ASN A 80 -1.98 1.18 -9.62
N TYR A 81 -2.12 1.30 -8.30
CA TYR A 81 -1.20 2.05 -7.46
C TYR A 81 -0.89 1.34 -6.15
N LEU A 82 0.36 1.43 -5.70
CA LEU A 82 0.79 1.07 -4.36
C LEU A 82 1.29 2.34 -3.66
N ILE A 83 0.69 2.67 -2.53
CA ILE A 83 1.05 3.85 -1.74
C ILE A 83 1.85 3.41 -0.51
N ILE A 84 3.06 3.94 -0.39
CA ILE A 84 4.01 3.71 0.71
C ILE A 84 4.64 5.02 1.14
N GLU A 85 5.08 5.13 2.40
CA GLU A 85 5.70 6.37 2.89
C GLU A 85 7.13 6.54 2.36
N TYR A 86 7.93 5.47 2.34
CA TYR A 86 9.31 5.48 1.89
C TYR A 86 9.68 4.16 1.21
N LYS A 87 10.60 4.19 0.24
CA LYS A 87 11.03 2.98 -0.51
C LYS A 87 11.57 1.88 0.41
N ASP A 88 12.27 2.23 1.48
CA ASP A 88 12.81 1.30 2.48
C ASP A 88 11.73 0.64 3.37
N ARG A 89 10.49 1.11 3.29
CA ARG A 89 9.32 0.44 3.89
C ARG A 89 8.95 -0.80 3.07
N LEU A 90 9.01 -0.73 1.74
CA LEU A 90 8.75 -1.84 0.84
C LEU A 90 9.88 -2.88 0.85
N ALA A 91 11.14 -2.44 0.83
CA ALA A 91 12.30 -3.34 0.90
C ALA A 91 13.57 -2.56 1.24
N ARG A 92 14.36 -3.02 2.22
CA ARG A 92 15.72 -2.49 2.46
C ARG A 92 16.77 -3.12 1.53
N LEU A 93 16.52 -4.34 1.06
CA LEU A 93 17.28 -5.05 0.02
C LEU A 93 16.27 -5.60 -0.99
N GLY A 94 16.63 -5.59 -2.28
CA GLY A 94 15.81 -6.20 -3.33
C GLY A 94 14.70 -5.32 -3.93
N TYR A 95 14.63 -4.01 -3.62
CA TYR A 95 13.69 -3.06 -4.24
C TYR A 95 13.76 -3.03 -5.78
N ARG A 96 14.90 -3.39 -6.38
CA ARG A 96 15.03 -3.47 -7.86
C ARG A 96 14.37 -4.72 -8.46
N TYR A 97 14.04 -5.72 -7.65
CA TYR A 97 13.49 -7.00 -8.11
C TYR A 97 11.98 -7.15 -7.80
N ILE A 98 11.38 -6.12 -7.19
CA ILE A 98 9.94 -5.99 -6.89
C ILE A 98 9.42 -4.83 -7.75
#